data_AF-A0A6N7D7Q1-F1
#
_entry.id   AF-A0A6N7D7Q1-F1
#
_cell.length_a   1.000
_cell.length_b   1.000
_cell.length_c   1.000
_cell.angle_alpha   90.00
_cell.angle_beta   90.00
_cell.angle_gamma   90.00
#
_symmetry.space_group_name_H-M   'P 1'
#
loop_
_entity.id
_entity.type
_entity.pdbx_description
1 polymer ?
#
loop_
_entity_poly.entity_id
_entity_poly.type
_entity_poly.pdbx_seq_one_letter_code
_entity_poly.pdbx_strand_id
1 'polypeptide(L)'
;MPELADDAASRALARIGLANYFAGALLLPYGAFLRAAEALRYDIDLLGQQFGVGFETVCHRLSTLQRPEAPGVPFFFVRVDRAGNISKRQSATHFHFSRTGGTCPLWNVYEAFGQPGRILRQLARMPDSHTYLWIARVVSHRTGGYGALQQEFSIGLGCDIRHASRLVYAKGLDLRDPEAATPIGMGCKVCERERCLQRAFPYVGRPLEVDENQSRIAPYAD
;
A
#
# COMPACT_ATOMS: atom_id res chain seq x y z
N MET A 1 -9.29 18.21 12.23
CA MET A 1 -9.34 16.86 12.85
C MET A 1 -10.61 16.83 13.68
N PRO A 2 -11.47 15.80 13.60
CA PRO A 2 -12.48 15.63 14.65
C PRO A 2 -11.69 15.49 15.96
N GLU A 3 -12.00 16.32 16.94
CA GLU A 3 -11.29 16.27 18.21
C GLU A 3 -11.50 14.88 18.81
N LEU A 4 -10.40 14.20 19.16
CA LEU A 4 -10.40 13.01 20.02
C LEU A 4 -11.09 13.26 21.39
N ALA A 5 -11.51 14.51 21.64
CA ALA A 5 -11.99 15.02 22.91
C ALA A 5 -13.34 14.41 23.34
N ASP A 6 -14.27 14.15 22.43
CA ASP A 6 -15.66 13.88 22.85
C ASP A 6 -16.11 12.41 22.90
N ASP A 7 -15.36 11.47 22.32
CA ASP A 7 -15.75 10.05 22.32
C ASP A 7 -14.78 9.15 23.11
N ALA A 8 -15.30 8.50 24.15
CA ALA A 8 -14.53 7.59 25.00
C ALA A 8 -13.99 6.39 24.21
N ALA A 9 -14.74 5.87 23.24
CA ALA A 9 -14.31 4.73 22.43
C ALA A 9 -13.11 5.12 21.53
N SER A 10 -13.15 6.30 20.91
CA SER A 10 -12.06 6.87 20.12
C SER A 10 -10.79 7.07 20.95
N ARG A 11 -10.90 7.56 22.19
CA ARG A 11 -9.75 7.67 23.11
C ARG A 11 -9.15 6.32 23.48
N ALA A 12 -10.00 5.32 23.78
CA ALA A 12 -9.54 3.98 24.11
C ALA A 12 -8.81 3.34 22.92
N LEU A 13 -9.37 3.45 21.71
CA LEU A 13 -8.75 2.97 20.48
C LEU A 13 -7.43 3.68 20.20
N ALA A 14 -7.35 5.00 20.40
CA ALA A 14 -6.12 5.77 20.24
C ALA A 14 -5.03 5.32 21.22
N ARG A 15 -5.37 5.04 22.48
CA ARG A 15 -4.41 4.50 23.47
C ARG A 15 -3.85 3.15 23.05
N ILE A 16 -4.69 2.25 22.54
CA ILE A 16 -4.26 0.95 22.00
C ILE A 16 -3.31 1.18 20.81
N GLY A 17 -3.64 2.10 19.90
CA GLY A 17 -2.79 2.46 18.77
C GLY A 17 -1.42 2.98 19.19
N LEU A 18 -1.36 3.88 20.18
CA LEU A 18 -0.12 4.43 20.73
C LEU A 18 0.71 3.35 21.46
N ALA A 19 0.07 2.45 22.20
CA ALA A 19 0.75 1.32 22.84
C ALA A 19 1.39 0.40 21.79
N ASN A 20 0.68 0.10 20.70
CA ASN A 20 1.21 -0.69 19.57
C ASN A 20 2.37 0.03 18.88
N TYR A 21 2.27 1.36 18.69
CA TYR A 21 3.38 2.17 18.16
C TYR A 21 4.61 2.09 19.07
N PHE A 22 4.42 2.27 20.38
CA PHE A 22 5.49 2.17 21.36
C PHE A 22 6.16 0.79 21.37
N ALA A 23 5.37 -0.28 21.37
CA ALA A 23 5.88 -1.65 21.32
C ALA A 23 6.75 -1.87 20.06
N GLY A 24 6.29 -1.40 18.90
CA GLY A 24 7.08 -1.45 17.68
C GLY A 24 8.37 -0.62 17.75
N ALA A 25 8.33 0.55 18.37
CA ALA A 25 9.49 1.42 18.55
C ALA A 25 10.52 0.88 19.56
N LEU A 26 10.05 0.11 20.55
CA LEU A 26 10.89 -0.58 21.53
C LEU A 26 11.58 -1.79 20.91
N LEU A 27 10.84 -2.64 20.16
CA LEU A 27 11.38 -3.79 19.45
C LEU A 27 12.33 -3.39 18.31
N LEU A 28 12.05 -2.26 17.66
CA LEU A 28 12.82 -1.74 16.52
C LEU A 28 13.35 -0.34 16.83
N PRO A 29 14.41 -0.20 17.65
CA PRO A 29 14.94 1.10 18.08
C PRO A 29 15.32 1.97 16.88
N TYR A 30 14.87 3.24 16.90
CA TYR A 30 14.85 4.10 15.71
C TYR A 30 16.19 4.17 14.97
N GLY A 31 17.27 4.56 15.65
CA GLY A 31 18.58 4.75 15.01
C GLY A 31 19.20 3.44 14.52
N ALA A 32 19.05 2.35 15.28
CA ALA A 32 19.57 1.04 14.88
C ALA A 32 18.81 0.50 13.66
N PHE A 33 17.48 0.61 13.68
CA PHE A 33 16.62 0.14 12.59
C PHE A 33 16.79 0.98 11.33
N LEU A 34 16.87 2.32 11.42
CA LEU A 34 17.11 3.18 10.27
C LEU A 34 18.45 2.86 9.59
N ARG A 35 19.54 2.74 10.36
CA ARG A 35 20.85 2.38 9.81
C ARG A 35 20.82 1.03 9.09
N ALA A 36 20.17 0.03 9.70
CA ALA A 36 20.00 -1.28 9.07
C ALA A 36 19.17 -1.18 7.79
N ALA A 37 18.07 -0.42 7.80
CA ALA A 37 17.22 -0.22 6.64
C ALA A 37 17.98 0.43 5.48
N GLU A 38 18.82 1.43 5.75
CA GLU A 38 19.64 2.05 4.70
C GLU A 38 20.74 1.12 4.18
N ALA A 39 21.44 0.43 5.09
CA ALA A 39 22.51 -0.51 4.73
C ALA A 39 21.99 -1.69 3.88
N LEU A 40 20.81 -2.21 4.23
CA LEU A 40 20.15 -3.31 3.53
C LEU A 40 19.30 -2.84 2.34
N ARG A 41 19.36 -1.56 1.97
CA ARG A 41 18.56 -1.00 0.86
C ARG A 41 17.08 -1.32 1.01
N TYR A 42 16.56 -1.23 2.23
CA TYR A 42 15.17 -1.48 2.61
C TYR A 42 14.66 -2.88 2.26
N ASP A 43 15.53 -3.89 2.23
CA ASP A 43 15.11 -5.28 2.10
C ASP A 43 14.31 -5.72 3.35
N ILE A 44 13.01 -5.90 3.17
CA ILE A 44 12.05 -6.16 4.24
C ILE A 44 12.29 -7.54 4.87
N ASP A 45 12.72 -8.53 4.08
CA ASP A 45 12.97 -9.88 4.59
C ASP A 45 14.27 -9.92 5.39
N LEU A 46 15.33 -9.27 4.92
CA LEU A 46 16.60 -9.18 5.67
C LEU A 46 16.42 -8.38 6.96
N LEU A 47 15.64 -7.30 6.94
CA LEU A 47 15.27 -6.57 8.16
C LEU A 47 14.47 -7.44 9.12
N GLY A 48 13.51 -8.21 8.61
CA GLY A 48 12.73 -9.15 9.41
C GLY A 48 13.60 -10.20 10.10
N GLN A 49 14.56 -10.77 9.36
CA GLN A 49 15.55 -11.72 9.89
C GLN A 49 16.44 -11.07 10.95
N GLN A 50 17.00 -9.89 10.68
CA GLN A 50 17.93 -9.21 11.58
C GLN A 50 17.28 -8.83 12.93
N PHE A 51 16.00 -8.45 12.92
CA PHE A 51 15.30 -7.99 14.13
C PHE A 51 14.33 -9.03 14.70
N GLY A 52 14.23 -10.23 14.10
CA GLY A 52 13.37 -11.31 14.59
C GLY A 52 11.87 -10.98 14.53
N VAL A 53 11.43 -10.22 13.52
CA VAL A 53 10.03 -9.77 13.37
C VAL A 53 9.47 -10.11 11.99
N GLY A 54 8.14 -10.22 11.92
CA GLY A 54 7.44 -10.50 10.66
C GLY A 54 7.38 -9.31 9.69
N PHE A 55 7.03 -9.60 8.44
CA PHE A 55 6.94 -8.63 7.33
C PHE A 55 6.05 -7.42 7.65
N GLU A 56 4.85 -7.65 8.20
CA GLU A 56 3.93 -6.58 8.55
C GLU A 56 4.56 -5.61 9.57
N THR A 57 5.26 -6.14 10.58
CA THR A 57 5.92 -5.34 11.62
C THR A 57 7.05 -4.49 11.05
N VAL A 58 7.85 -5.04 10.13
CA VAL A 58 8.91 -4.29 9.44
C VAL A 58 8.31 -3.15 8.60
N CYS A 59 7.31 -3.46 7.76
CA CYS A 59 6.62 -2.46 6.93
C CYS A 59 5.97 -1.36 7.77
N HIS A 60 5.33 -1.74 8.88
CA HIS A 60 4.79 -0.80 9.85
C HIS A 60 5.86 0.15 10.36
N ARG A 61 7.02 -0.39 10.80
CA ARG A 61 8.10 0.43 11.33
C ARG A 61 8.70 1.36 10.28
N LEU A 62 8.94 0.86 9.06
CA LEU A 62 9.44 1.66 7.94
C LEU A 62 8.55 2.88 7.66
N SER A 63 7.22 2.73 7.75
CA SER A 63 6.27 3.84 7.56
C SER A 63 6.34 4.94 8.64
N THR A 64 7.03 4.68 9.76
CA THR A 64 7.13 5.61 10.89
C THR A 64 8.48 6.33 10.99
N LEU A 65 9.40 6.12 10.04
CA LEU A 65 10.74 6.70 10.08
C LEU A 65 10.77 8.18 9.66
N GLN A 66 10.04 9.06 10.35
CA GLN A 66 9.88 10.48 10.03
C GLN A 66 10.38 11.43 11.13
N ARG A 67 11.42 11.03 11.86
CA ARG A 67 12.08 11.87 12.86
C ARG A 67 12.84 12.99 12.12
N PRO A 68 12.63 14.28 12.44
CA PRO A 68 13.16 15.40 11.65
C PRO A 68 14.67 15.35 11.41
N GLU A 69 15.45 14.95 12.41
CA GLU A 69 16.91 14.89 12.33
C GLU A 69 17.45 13.66 11.58
N ALA A 70 16.61 12.66 11.30
CA ALA A 70 17.04 11.41 10.67
C ALA A 70 15.89 10.73 9.89
N PRO A 71 15.35 11.36 8.83
CA PRO A 71 14.22 10.79 8.09
C PRO A 71 14.64 9.62 7.20
N GLY A 72 13.84 8.55 7.20
CA GLY A 72 13.92 7.46 6.24
C GLY A 72 13.17 7.77 4.93
N VAL A 73 12.98 6.77 4.08
CA VAL A 73 12.06 6.89 2.93
C VAL A 73 10.62 7.13 3.44
N PRO A 74 9.90 8.14 2.92
CA PRO A 74 8.50 8.37 3.28
C PRO A 74 7.61 7.32 2.62
N PHE A 75 7.25 6.31 3.42
CA PHE A 75 6.40 5.20 2.96
C PHE A 75 4.92 5.41 3.22
N PHE A 76 4.12 4.79 2.37
CA PHE A 76 2.70 4.50 2.50
C PHE A 76 2.55 3.03 2.90
N PHE A 77 1.82 2.77 3.96
CA PHE A 77 1.53 1.42 4.43
C PHE A 77 0.03 1.15 4.31
N VAL A 78 -0.32 0.01 3.72
CA VAL A 78 -1.69 -0.48 3.65
C VAL A 78 -1.77 -1.96 4.02
N ARG A 79 -2.87 -2.34 4.66
CA ARG A 79 -3.25 -3.73 4.87
C ARG A 79 -4.63 -3.99 4.30
N VAL A 80 -4.73 -4.94 3.38
CA VAL A 80 -5.95 -5.21 2.63
C VAL A 80 -6.30 -6.69 2.71
N ASP A 81 -7.59 -7.02 2.73
CA ASP A 81 -8.07 -8.40 2.59
C ASP A 81 -8.47 -8.73 1.14
N ARG A 82 -8.87 -9.98 0.90
CA ARG A 82 -9.26 -10.49 -0.43
C ARG A 82 -10.52 -9.81 -0.99
N ALA A 83 -11.35 -9.22 -0.14
CA ALA A 83 -12.59 -8.54 -0.54
C ALA A 83 -12.36 -7.07 -0.87
N GLY A 84 -11.15 -6.54 -0.68
CA GLY A 84 -10.86 -5.13 -0.90
C GLY A 84 -10.92 -4.26 0.34
N ASN A 85 -11.21 -4.83 1.51
CA ASN A 85 -11.30 -4.05 2.73
C ASN A 85 -9.90 -3.67 3.21
N ILE A 86 -9.63 -2.37 3.22
CA ILE A 86 -8.38 -1.83 3.71
C ILE A 86 -8.54 -1.55 5.21
N SER A 87 -7.99 -2.44 6.04
CA SER A 87 -8.13 -2.42 7.50
C SER A 87 -7.07 -1.59 8.22
N LYS A 88 -6.00 -1.18 7.52
CA LYS A 88 -4.96 -0.29 8.08
C LYS A 88 -4.38 0.60 6.99
N ARG A 89 -4.24 1.88 7.30
CA ARG A 89 -3.60 2.92 6.47
C ARG A 89 -2.69 3.75 7.34
N GLN A 90 -1.43 3.86 6.96
CA GLN A 90 -0.47 4.74 7.61
C GLN A 90 0.37 5.41 6.54
N SER A 91 0.67 6.68 6.72
CA SER A 91 1.29 7.50 5.69
C SER A 91 2.25 8.48 6.33
N ALA A 92 3.50 8.49 5.88
CA ALA A 92 4.49 9.48 6.26
C ALA A 92 4.18 10.88 5.70
N THR A 93 3.53 10.94 4.53
CA THR A 93 3.20 12.16 3.79
C THR A 93 1.78 12.09 3.22
N HIS A 94 1.27 13.16 2.60
CA HIS A 94 -0.02 13.10 1.91
C HIS A 94 0.07 12.16 0.69
N PHE A 95 -0.92 11.27 0.55
CA PHE A 95 -1.01 10.31 -0.55
C PHE A 95 -2.46 9.99 -0.90
N HIS A 96 -2.72 9.64 -2.16
CA HIS A 96 -4.06 9.42 -2.73
C HIS A 96 -4.90 8.41 -1.97
N PHE A 97 -4.30 7.39 -1.33
CA PHE A 97 -5.02 6.40 -0.50
C PHE A 97 -4.98 6.67 1.01
N SER A 98 -4.54 7.87 1.42
CA SER A 98 -4.38 8.21 2.83
C SER A 98 -5.70 8.28 3.61
N ARG A 99 -6.84 8.52 2.94
CA ARG A 99 -8.16 8.66 3.60
C ARG A 99 -9.25 7.77 3.00
N THR A 100 -9.33 7.66 1.67
CA THR A 100 -10.35 6.88 0.95
C THR A 100 -9.78 6.31 -0.35
N GLY A 101 -10.53 5.41 -1.01
CA GLY A 101 -10.11 4.76 -2.26
C GLY A 101 -9.18 3.57 -2.07
N GLY A 102 -8.51 3.18 -3.16
CA GLY A 102 -7.56 2.07 -3.20
C GLY A 102 -8.12 0.77 -3.75
N THR A 103 -9.29 0.78 -4.40
CA THR A 103 -9.98 -0.44 -4.89
C THR A 103 -9.73 -0.74 -6.37
N CYS A 104 -8.65 -0.20 -6.95
CA CYS A 104 -8.31 -0.48 -8.35
C CYS A 104 -7.77 -1.92 -8.47
N PRO A 105 -8.40 -2.80 -9.26
CA PRO A 105 -7.97 -4.20 -9.39
C PRO A 105 -6.62 -4.35 -10.10
N LEU A 106 -6.13 -3.32 -10.79
CA LEU A 106 -4.81 -3.30 -11.43
C LEU A 106 -3.66 -3.03 -10.42
N TRP A 107 -3.98 -2.75 -9.16
CA TRP A 107 -3.00 -2.51 -8.12
C TRP A 107 -2.47 -3.83 -7.54
N ASN A 108 -1.15 -3.98 -7.48
CA ASN A 108 -0.48 -5.24 -7.12
C ASN A 108 -0.78 -5.75 -5.70
N VAL A 109 -1.30 -4.90 -4.80
CA VAL A 109 -1.76 -5.35 -3.48
C VAL A 109 -2.88 -6.40 -3.59
N TYR A 110 -3.68 -6.35 -4.65
CA TYR A 110 -4.72 -7.35 -4.93
C TYR A 110 -4.16 -8.55 -5.68
N GLU A 111 -3.24 -8.32 -6.62
CA GLU A 111 -2.53 -9.38 -7.34
C GLU A 111 -1.79 -10.34 -6.39
N ALA A 112 -1.28 -9.82 -5.26
CA ALA A 112 -0.55 -10.60 -4.26
C ALA A 112 -1.33 -11.82 -3.74
N PHE A 113 -2.67 -11.77 -3.72
CA PHE A 113 -3.51 -12.91 -3.32
C PHE A 113 -3.47 -14.08 -4.30
N GLY A 114 -3.12 -13.85 -5.56
CA GLY A 114 -2.86 -14.91 -6.53
C GLY A 114 -1.48 -15.56 -6.36
N GLN A 115 -0.58 -14.95 -5.59
CA GLN A 115 0.80 -15.40 -5.39
C GLN A 115 1.24 -15.32 -3.92
N PRO A 116 0.58 -16.03 -2.99
CA PRO A 116 0.86 -15.91 -1.56
C PRO A 116 2.33 -16.18 -1.21
N GLY A 117 2.86 -15.41 -0.25
CA GLY A 117 4.25 -15.52 0.19
C GLY A 117 5.30 -14.91 -0.75
N ARG A 118 4.96 -14.60 -2.01
CA ARG A 118 5.86 -13.89 -2.92
C ARG A 118 5.78 -12.38 -2.70
N ILE A 119 6.93 -11.71 -2.78
CA ILE A 119 6.98 -10.26 -2.89
C ILE A 119 6.72 -9.87 -4.35
N LEU A 120 5.67 -9.09 -4.56
CA LEU A 120 5.37 -8.43 -5.83
C LEU A 120 5.81 -6.98 -5.77
N ARG A 121 6.17 -6.45 -6.94
CA ARG A 121 6.62 -5.06 -7.12
C ARG A 121 5.92 -4.44 -8.32
N GLN A 122 5.58 -3.16 -8.23
CA GLN A 122 4.88 -2.45 -9.30
C GLN A 122 5.29 -0.98 -9.31
N LEU A 123 5.62 -0.45 -10.49
CA LEU A 123 5.55 0.98 -10.73
C LEU A 123 4.10 1.31 -11.09
N ALA A 124 3.44 2.13 -10.29
CA ALA A 124 2.04 2.46 -10.45
C ALA A 124 1.89 3.95 -10.68
N ARG A 125 1.29 4.32 -11.81
CA ARG A 125 1.04 5.71 -12.20
C ARG A 125 -0.41 6.07 -11.94
N MET A 126 -0.63 7.12 -11.15
CA MET A 126 -1.95 7.67 -10.85
C MET A 126 -2.49 8.53 -12.00
N PRO A 127 -3.80 8.85 -12.03
CA PRO A 127 -4.38 9.70 -13.07
C PRO A 127 -3.74 11.08 -13.18
N ASP A 128 -3.24 11.64 -12.07
CA ASP A 128 -2.50 12.90 -12.01
C ASP A 128 -1.02 12.78 -12.39
N SER A 129 -0.62 11.65 -12.99
CA SER A 129 0.74 11.32 -13.44
C SER A 129 1.78 11.09 -12.34
N HIS A 130 1.44 11.21 -11.05
CA HIS A 130 2.36 10.79 -10.00
C HIS A 130 2.61 9.29 -10.06
N THR A 131 3.89 8.89 -9.97
CA THR A 131 4.30 7.49 -10.05
C THR A 131 4.91 7.05 -8.73
N TYR A 132 4.55 5.83 -8.33
CA TYR A 132 4.93 5.23 -7.06
C TYR A 132 5.50 3.83 -7.27
N LEU A 133 6.52 3.48 -6.50
CA LEU A 133 6.94 2.08 -6.37
C LEU A 133 6.13 1.44 -5.24
N TRP A 134 5.42 0.37 -5.56
CA TRP A 134 4.67 -0.47 -4.60
C TRP A 134 5.31 -1.84 -4.44
N ILE A 135 5.40 -2.28 -3.20
CA ILE A 135 5.82 -3.62 -2.79
C ILE A 135 4.63 -4.25 -2.07
N ALA A 136 4.24 -5.46 -2.47
CA ALA A 136 3.11 -6.16 -1.87
C ALA A 136 3.45 -7.62 -1.56
N ARG A 137 2.99 -8.14 -0.43
CA ARG A 137 3.04 -9.57 -0.09
C ARG A 137 1.87 -9.96 0.78
N VAL A 138 1.30 -11.14 0.51
CA VAL A 138 0.34 -11.76 1.44
C VAL A 138 1.06 -12.36 2.63
N VAL A 139 0.58 -12.01 3.82
CA VAL A 139 0.93 -12.63 5.10
C VAL A 139 -0.27 -13.42 5.59
N SER A 140 -0.01 -14.65 6.05
CA SER A 140 -1.04 -15.53 6.60
C SER A 140 -0.71 -15.83 8.06
N HIS A 141 -1.67 -15.61 8.95
CA HIS A 141 -1.58 -16.00 10.35
C HIS A 141 -2.29 -17.33 10.52
N ARG A 142 -1.51 -18.40 10.66
CA ARG A 142 -2.04 -19.75 10.85
C ARG A 142 -2.30 -19.99 12.32
N THR A 143 -3.57 -20.18 12.67
CA THR A 143 -3.99 -20.68 13.98
C THR A 143 -4.68 -22.02 13.79
N GLY A 144 -4.17 -23.08 14.42
CA GLY A 144 -4.76 -24.42 14.35
C GLY A 144 -4.34 -25.28 13.16
N GLY A 145 -5.00 -26.43 13.01
CA GLY A 145 -4.69 -27.46 12.01
C GLY A 145 -5.64 -27.48 10.81
N TYR A 146 -5.74 -28.64 10.16
CA TYR A 146 -6.65 -28.85 9.02
C TYR A 146 -8.09 -28.44 9.36
N GLY A 147 -8.70 -27.64 8.49
CA GLY A 147 -10.06 -27.10 8.67
C GLY A 147 -10.15 -25.79 9.45
N ALA A 148 -9.07 -25.32 10.08
CA ALA A 148 -9.08 -24.04 10.77
C ALA A 148 -9.05 -22.86 9.79
N LEU A 149 -9.89 -21.84 10.06
CA LEU A 149 -9.87 -20.58 9.31
C LEU A 149 -8.49 -19.91 9.44
N GLN A 150 -8.00 -19.39 8.33
CA GLN A 150 -6.71 -18.68 8.27
C GLN A 150 -6.98 -17.20 8.02
N GLN A 151 -6.30 -16.33 8.75
CA GLN A 151 -6.35 -14.90 8.47
C GLN A 151 -5.28 -14.56 7.45
N GLU A 152 -5.70 -14.03 6.29
CA GLU A 152 -4.79 -13.62 5.22
C GLU A 152 -4.97 -12.14 4.91
N PHE A 153 -3.85 -11.42 4.82
CA PHE A 153 -3.83 -10.02 4.43
C PHE A 153 -2.71 -9.76 3.44
N SER A 154 -2.96 -8.89 2.47
CA SER A 154 -1.91 -8.30 1.64
C SER A 154 -1.37 -7.06 2.33
N ILE A 155 -0.07 -7.05 2.58
CA ILE A 155 0.67 -5.92 3.12
C ILE A 155 1.30 -5.17 1.95
N GLY A 156 0.89 -3.91 1.77
CA GLY A 156 1.44 -3.00 0.77
C GLY A 156 2.33 -1.94 1.40
N LEU A 157 3.52 -1.74 0.83
CA LEU A 157 4.43 -0.65 1.18
C LEU A 157 4.77 0.13 -0.10
N GLY A 158 4.44 1.42 -0.13
CA GLY A 158 4.61 2.28 -1.31
C GLY A 158 5.47 3.50 -1.03
N CYS A 159 6.21 3.98 -2.02
CA CYS A 159 6.91 5.27 -1.92
C CYS A 159 6.87 6.01 -3.27
N ASP A 160 7.05 7.33 -3.22
CA ASP A 160 7.23 8.16 -4.42
C ASP A 160 8.44 7.65 -5.23
N ILE A 161 8.31 7.66 -6.56
CA ILE A 161 9.35 7.16 -7.47
C ILE A 161 10.72 7.84 -7.24
N ARG A 162 10.75 9.08 -6.75
CA ARG A 162 11.99 9.80 -6.39
C ARG A 162 12.81 9.07 -5.33
N HIS A 163 12.18 8.23 -4.50
CA HIS A 163 12.85 7.44 -3.48
C HIS A 163 13.09 5.98 -3.89
N ALA A 164 12.49 5.51 -4.99
CA ALA A 164 12.52 4.11 -5.40
C ALA A 164 13.94 3.57 -5.57
N SER A 165 14.87 4.38 -6.08
CA SER A 165 16.27 3.98 -6.26
C SER A 165 16.98 3.56 -4.97
N ARG A 166 16.51 4.00 -3.79
CA ARG A 166 17.05 3.59 -2.48
C ARG A 166 16.70 2.14 -2.14
N LEU A 167 15.63 1.59 -2.71
CA LEU A 167 15.11 0.26 -2.39
C LEU A 167 15.72 -0.83 -3.27
N VAL A 168 15.99 -2.00 -2.69
CA VAL A 168 16.40 -3.21 -3.42
C VAL A 168 15.36 -3.62 -4.46
N TYR A 169 14.08 -3.36 -4.20
CA TYR A 169 12.96 -3.74 -5.06
C TYR A 169 12.91 -2.97 -6.39
N ALA A 170 13.63 -1.85 -6.51
CA ALA A 170 13.76 -1.12 -7.77
C ALA A 170 14.76 -1.74 -8.74
N LYS A 171 15.55 -2.74 -8.32
CA LYS A 171 16.60 -3.36 -9.14
C LYS A 171 16.04 -3.88 -10.47
N GLY A 172 16.54 -3.37 -11.59
CA GLY A 172 16.12 -3.78 -12.93
C GLY A 172 14.75 -3.25 -13.38
N LEU A 173 14.18 -2.26 -12.69
CA LEU A 173 13.07 -1.47 -13.22
C LEU A 173 13.62 -0.22 -13.92
N ASP A 174 13.03 0.17 -15.05
CA ASP A 174 13.26 1.51 -15.59
C ASP A 174 12.40 2.52 -14.83
N LEU A 175 13.04 3.27 -13.93
CA LEU A 175 12.37 4.29 -13.11
C LEU A 175 12.13 5.60 -13.85
N ARG A 176 12.64 5.74 -15.08
CA ARG A 176 12.54 6.99 -15.86
C ARG A 176 11.53 6.88 -16.99
N ASP A 177 11.19 5.67 -17.41
CA ASP A 177 10.17 5.42 -18.41
C ASP A 177 8.76 5.46 -17.77
N PRO A 178 7.95 6.50 -18.04
CA PRO A 178 6.58 6.58 -17.50
C PRO A 178 5.65 5.51 -18.07
N GLU A 179 5.96 4.95 -19.24
CA GLU A 179 5.15 3.93 -19.90
C GLU A 179 5.42 2.53 -19.32
N ALA A 180 6.54 2.34 -18.62
CA ALA A 180 6.80 1.14 -17.84
C ALA A 180 5.91 1.05 -16.57
N ALA A 181 5.31 2.17 -16.14
CA ALA A 181 4.43 2.20 -14.98
C ALA A 181 2.99 1.80 -15.34
N THR A 182 2.43 0.84 -14.59
CA THR A 182 1.04 0.42 -14.77
C THR A 182 0.10 1.59 -14.47
N PRO A 183 -0.80 1.97 -15.41
CA PRO A 183 -1.79 3.01 -15.16
C PRO A 183 -2.89 2.49 -14.23
N ILE A 184 -2.83 2.89 -12.96
CA ILE A 184 -3.85 2.56 -11.96
C ILE A 184 -4.73 3.77 -11.64
N GLY A 185 -5.77 3.57 -10.84
CA GLY A 185 -6.65 4.63 -10.34
C GLY A 185 -6.99 4.44 -8.86
N MET A 186 -7.83 5.33 -8.33
CA MET A 186 -8.25 5.26 -6.93
C MET A 186 -9.52 4.45 -6.67
N GLY A 187 -10.16 3.97 -7.74
CA GLY A 187 -11.43 3.23 -7.75
C GLY A 187 -12.28 3.71 -8.92
N CYS A 188 -13.01 2.81 -9.60
CA CYS A 188 -13.60 3.12 -10.91
C CYS A 188 -14.54 4.34 -10.90
N LYS A 189 -15.35 4.50 -9.83
CA LYS A 189 -16.31 5.61 -9.66
C LYS A 189 -15.65 7.00 -9.61
N VAL A 190 -14.37 7.07 -9.27
CA VAL A 190 -13.61 8.32 -9.09
C VAL A 190 -12.33 8.32 -9.95
N CYS A 191 -12.20 7.40 -10.90
CA CYS A 191 -11.05 7.30 -11.80
C CYS A 191 -11.39 7.93 -13.15
N GLU A 192 -10.62 8.94 -13.53
CA GLU A 192 -10.80 9.72 -14.77
C GLU A 192 -10.21 9.05 -16.03
N ARG A 193 -9.57 7.88 -15.90
CA ARG A 193 -8.95 7.18 -17.05
C ARG A 193 -9.99 6.66 -18.04
N GLU A 194 -10.03 7.19 -19.24
CA GLU A 194 -11.05 6.82 -20.24
C GLU A 194 -10.86 5.42 -20.81
N ARG A 195 -9.62 5.09 -21.17
CA ARG A 195 -9.25 3.83 -21.85
C ARG A 195 -8.83 2.73 -20.88
N CYS A 196 -9.65 2.43 -19.88
CA CYS A 196 -9.37 1.38 -18.90
C CYS A 196 -10.16 0.09 -19.22
N LEU A 197 -9.46 -0.93 -19.74
CA LEU A 197 -10.06 -2.25 -20.05
C LEU A 197 -10.64 -2.98 -18.83
N GLN A 198 -10.13 -2.66 -17.64
CA GLN A 198 -10.54 -3.28 -16.38
C GLN A 198 -11.63 -2.47 -15.64
N ARG A 199 -12.23 -1.47 -16.27
CA ARG A 199 -13.21 -0.59 -15.63
C ARG A 199 -14.46 -1.37 -15.20
N ALA A 200 -14.82 -1.25 -13.91
CA ALA A 200 -16.00 -1.91 -13.34
C ALA A 200 -17.23 -1.00 -13.18
N PHE A 201 -17.02 0.31 -13.03
CA PHE A 201 -18.09 1.31 -12.85
C PHE A 201 -17.79 2.58 -13.66
N PRO A 202 -18.82 3.31 -14.12
CA PRO A 202 -18.64 4.60 -14.77
C PRO A 202 -18.05 5.63 -13.80
N TYR A 203 -17.32 6.61 -14.33
CA TYR A 203 -16.83 7.74 -13.56
C TYR A 203 -17.99 8.66 -13.17
N VAL A 204 -18.11 9.00 -11.89
CA VAL A 204 -19.25 9.79 -11.37
C VAL A 204 -19.19 11.25 -11.82
N GLY A 205 -18.00 11.77 -12.17
CA GLY A 205 -17.84 13.16 -12.60
C GLY A 205 -18.26 13.45 -14.04
N ARG A 206 -18.75 12.46 -14.79
CA ARG A 206 -19.28 12.68 -16.16
C ARG A 206 -20.54 11.84 -16.43
N PRO A 207 -21.46 12.33 -17.30
CA PRO A 207 -22.57 11.52 -17.78
C PRO A 207 -22.06 10.26 -18.49
N LEU A 208 -22.81 9.16 -18.39
CA LEU A 208 -22.53 7.97 -19.18
C LEU A 208 -23.04 8.18 -20.61
N GLU A 209 -22.14 8.10 -21.59
CA GLU A 209 -22.54 8.05 -23.00
C GLU A 209 -22.90 6.60 -23.39
N VAL A 210 -24.07 6.43 -24.01
CA VAL A 210 -24.57 5.15 -24.47
C VAL A 210 -24.90 5.29 -25.95
N ASP A 211 -24.25 4.47 -26.79
CA ASP A 211 -24.56 4.33 -28.21
C ASP A 211 -25.01 2.90 -28.47
N GLU A 212 -26.30 2.72 -28.79
CA GLU A 212 -26.91 1.41 -29.07
C GLU A 212 -26.34 0.73 -30.31
N ASN A 213 -25.62 1.46 -31.18
CA ASN A 213 -24.99 0.93 -32.39
C ASN A 213 -23.50 0.57 -32.18
N GLN A 214 -22.96 0.73 -30.97
CA GLN A 214 -21.56 0.42 -30.66
C GLN A 214 -21.45 -0.64 -29.58
N SER A 215 -20.62 -1.65 -29.82
CA SER A 215 -20.16 -2.58 -28.78
C SER A 215 -18.69 -2.29 -28.48
N ARG A 216 -18.36 -2.04 -27.20
CA ARG A 216 -17.01 -1.71 -26.75
C ARG A 216 -16.46 -2.85 -25.89
N ILE A 217 -15.15 -3.12 -26.00
CA ILE A 217 -14.45 -4.14 -25.19
C ILE A 217 -14.42 -3.73 -23.71
N ALA A 218 -14.22 -2.44 -23.43
CA ALA A 218 -14.25 -1.89 -22.08
C ALA A 218 -15.66 -1.44 -21.69
N PRO A 219 -16.19 -1.83 -20.52
CA PRO A 219 -17.42 -1.26 -19.99
C PRO A 219 -17.21 0.23 -19.67
N TYR A 220 -18.15 1.08 -20.09
CA TYR A 220 -18.12 2.53 -19.83
C TYR A 220 -16.83 3.23 -20.33
N ALA A 221 -16.18 2.68 -21.35
CA ALA A 221 -15.19 3.43 -22.10
C ALA A 221 -15.91 4.51 -22.91
N ASP A 222 -15.39 5.73 -22.85
CA ASP A 222 -15.76 6.85 -23.73
C ASP A 222 -14.64 7.05 -24.76
#